data_AF-A0A2N9NFI4-F1
#
_entry.id   AF-A0A2N9NFI4-F1
#
_cell.length_a   1.000
_cell.length_b   1.000
_cell.length_c   1.000
_cell.angle_alpha   90.00
_cell.angle_beta   90.00
_cell.angle_gamma   90.00
#
_symmetry.space_group_name_H-M   'P 1'
#
loop_
_entity.id
_entity.type
_entity.pdbx_description
1 polymer ?
#
loop_
_entity_poly.entity_id
_entity_poly.type
_entity_poly.pdbx_seq_one_letter_code
_entity_poly.pdbx_strand_id
1 'polypeptide(L)'
;MQACNFTGLSDDVANACVNPFVPLTIPNNPAGTIALGGYSSSGSPSTLVGQQLQVGDEMIFFDASSGDLFDQAHVIGVSLPNATFDHAISNINANTLLFDITLNTSAVYLNNQFSNSRIHGIYARANNMLIAHNNVSGMGLSAISAFPALDLSTPNSFLPTNVVILDNVLSDCSFSQEALSNAIPTQEPAYALLELHKTADNTDYVPSGFEISGIRILYNAFLDWRRAPLSLHNATDVNVIGNYFGPPLTNGNYVPAASNLIVDLWASDYPNLLFTNNVNATGLPDPKTIFEDGTAAPVAGAFQPPAGPRLTASLSGSNRIVTWLSPSPGFVLEQTGQLGSGSNNWVLSASAPVLQGASNVVTLPVAPGEASVFLRARQR
;
A
#
# COMPACT_ATOMS: atom_id res chain seq x y z
N MET A 1 11.89 15.96 6.24
CA MET A 1 12.71 16.24 7.46
C MET A 1 14.12 15.73 7.24
N GLN A 2 15.13 16.51 7.64
CA GLN A 2 16.53 16.12 7.46
C GLN A 2 17.40 16.52 8.64
N ALA A 3 18.32 15.64 9.05
CA ALA A 3 19.31 15.93 10.09
C ALA A 3 18.71 16.33 11.44
N CYS A 4 17.52 15.80 11.77
CA CYS A 4 16.84 16.07 13.03
C CYS A 4 17.07 14.95 14.05
N ASN A 5 16.88 15.27 15.34
CA ASN A 5 16.84 14.30 16.42
C ASN A 5 15.50 14.41 17.16
N PHE A 6 14.79 13.30 17.27
CA PHE A 6 13.51 13.18 17.96
C PHE A 6 13.62 12.07 19.02
N THR A 7 13.25 12.38 20.25
CA THR A 7 13.38 11.45 21.38
C THR A 7 12.23 11.61 22.36
N GLY A 8 11.68 10.50 22.88
CA GLY A 8 10.75 10.55 24.01
C GLY A 8 9.33 11.00 23.65
N LEU A 9 8.87 10.78 22.41
CA LEU A 9 7.51 11.16 22.01
C LEU A 9 6.49 10.10 22.45
N SER A 10 5.28 10.56 22.78
CA SER A 10 4.18 9.72 23.27
C SER A 10 3.35 9.05 22.18
N ASP A 11 3.70 9.27 20.92
CA ASP A 11 2.99 8.83 19.71
C ASP A 11 4.02 8.51 18.62
N ASP A 12 3.57 8.35 17.38
CA ASP A 12 4.44 8.26 16.20
C ASP A 12 5.42 9.43 16.13
N VAL A 13 6.66 9.17 15.72
CA VAL A 13 7.65 10.24 15.61
C VAL A 13 7.52 11.02 14.30
N ALA A 14 7.20 10.34 13.21
CA ALA A 14 7.00 10.95 11.91
C ALA A 14 5.83 10.27 11.18
N ASN A 15 4.87 11.07 10.71
CA ASN A 15 3.67 10.55 10.09
C ASN A 15 3.13 11.55 9.04
N ALA A 16 3.62 11.44 7.80
CA ALA A 16 3.15 12.28 6.70
C ALA A 16 1.92 11.62 6.07
N CYS A 17 0.80 12.33 6.11
CA CYS A 17 -0.48 11.85 5.61
C CYS A 17 -1.37 13.01 5.18
N VAL A 18 -2.39 12.69 4.37
CA VAL A 18 -3.54 13.53 4.11
C VAL A 18 -4.79 12.75 4.51
N ASN A 19 -5.71 13.41 5.19
CA ASN A 19 -6.99 12.79 5.53
C ASN A 19 -7.84 12.64 4.26
N PRO A 20 -8.60 11.54 4.11
CA PRO A 20 -9.53 11.39 3.00
C PRO A 20 -10.64 12.43 3.02
N PHE A 21 -11.33 12.54 1.89
CA PHE A 21 -12.62 13.20 1.75
C PHE A 21 -13.72 12.17 1.56
N VAL A 22 -14.94 12.55 1.92
CA VAL A 22 -16.16 11.76 1.72
C VAL A 22 -17.20 12.56 0.94
N PRO A 23 -18.01 11.91 0.09
CA PRO A 23 -19.18 12.56 -0.49
C PRO A 23 -20.22 12.84 0.60
N LEU A 24 -20.68 14.09 0.71
CA LEU A 24 -21.77 14.48 1.61
C LEU A 24 -23.15 14.07 1.08
N THR A 25 -23.23 13.85 -0.23
CA THR A 25 -24.44 13.41 -0.92
C THR A 25 -24.08 12.41 -2.00
N ILE A 26 -24.83 11.31 -2.08
CA ILE A 26 -24.65 10.29 -3.12
C ILE A 26 -25.49 10.68 -4.35
N PRO A 27 -24.85 11.00 -5.50
CA PRO A 27 -25.58 11.36 -6.69
C PRO A 27 -26.22 10.13 -7.36
N ASN A 28 -27.44 10.28 -7.87
CA ASN A 28 -28.16 9.21 -8.56
C ASN A 28 -27.67 8.95 -10.00
N ASN A 29 -26.81 9.84 -10.53
CA ASN A 29 -26.27 9.79 -11.89
C ASN A 29 -24.80 10.23 -11.84
N PRO A 30 -24.01 9.95 -12.89
CA PRO A 30 -22.65 10.47 -12.98
C PRO A 30 -22.61 11.99 -12.76
N ALA A 31 -21.73 12.45 -11.88
CA ALA A 31 -21.70 13.84 -11.43
C ALA A 31 -20.30 14.45 -11.61
N GLY A 32 -20.23 15.57 -12.32
CA GLY A 32 -19.00 16.38 -12.44
C GLY A 32 -18.82 17.39 -11.30
N THR A 33 -19.78 17.47 -10.38
CA THR A 33 -19.66 18.30 -9.16
C THR A 33 -20.20 17.53 -7.98
N ILE A 34 -19.39 17.44 -6.92
CA ILE A 34 -19.66 16.61 -5.75
C ILE A 34 -19.47 17.47 -4.50
N ALA A 35 -20.43 17.44 -3.58
CA ALA A 35 -20.27 18.02 -2.26
C ALA A 35 -19.38 17.10 -1.41
N LEU A 36 -18.25 17.61 -0.93
CA LEU A 36 -17.26 16.85 -0.15
C LEU A 36 -17.18 17.34 1.30
N GLY A 37 -16.93 16.39 2.20
CA GLY A 37 -16.58 16.61 3.60
C GLY A 37 -15.20 16.03 3.90
N GLY A 38 -14.54 16.58 4.92
CA GLY A 38 -13.33 15.98 5.50
C GLY A 38 -13.68 15.17 6.74
N TYR A 39 -12.68 14.80 7.54
CA TYR A 39 -12.88 14.11 8.82
C TYR A 39 -12.57 15.01 10.00
N SER A 40 -13.43 14.94 11.03
CA SER A 40 -13.12 15.50 12.35
C SER A 40 -12.07 14.64 13.06
N SER A 41 -11.50 15.16 14.14
CA SER A 41 -10.63 14.38 15.04
C SER A 41 -11.32 13.18 15.68
N SER A 42 -12.65 13.07 15.58
CA SER A 42 -13.47 11.95 16.07
C SER A 42 -13.88 10.98 14.97
N GLY A 43 -13.32 11.09 13.76
CA GLY A 43 -13.64 10.20 12.64
C GLY A 43 -15.02 10.42 12.01
N SER A 44 -15.64 11.58 12.24
CA SER A 44 -16.96 11.91 11.64
C SER A 44 -16.80 12.86 10.46
N PRO A 45 -17.65 12.77 9.42
CA PRO A 45 -17.68 13.75 8.34
C PRO A 45 -17.82 15.18 8.89
N SER A 46 -17.00 16.09 8.40
CA SER A 46 -16.90 17.47 8.84
C SER A 46 -16.84 18.43 7.66
N THR A 47 -17.23 19.68 7.89
CA THR A 47 -17.20 20.71 6.86
C THR A 47 -15.76 21.03 6.48
N LEU A 48 -15.51 21.11 5.17
CA LEU A 48 -14.21 21.54 4.66
C LEU A 48 -13.96 23.01 5.00
N VAL A 49 -12.73 23.30 5.43
CA VAL A 49 -12.21 24.66 5.57
C VAL A 49 -11.34 25.02 4.37
N GLY A 50 -11.13 26.32 4.14
CA GLY A 50 -10.32 26.80 3.03
C GLY A 50 -8.93 26.16 3.02
N GLN A 51 -8.36 25.97 1.82
CA GLN A 51 -7.05 25.35 1.53
C GLN A 51 -6.98 23.82 1.61
N GLN A 52 -8.01 23.14 2.14
CA GLN A 52 -8.06 21.67 2.11
C GLN A 52 -8.35 21.09 0.71
N LEU A 53 -8.88 21.91 -0.20
CA LEU A 53 -9.15 21.52 -1.59
C LEU A 53 -8.92 22.74 -2.49
N GLN A 54 -8.27 22.53 -3.63
CA GLN A 54 -7.84 23.57 -4.56
C GLN A 54 -8.02 23.11 -6.01
N VAL A 55 -8.13 24.10 -6.90
CA VAL A 55 -8.10 23.82 -8.35
C VAL A 55 -6.71 23.32 -8.72
N GLY A 56 -6.65 22.19 -9.42
CA GLY A 56 -5.42 21.50 -9.80
C GLY A 56 -5.15 20.24 -8.98
N ASP A 57 -5.82 20.04 -7.84
CA ASP A 57 -5.65 18.83 -7.03
C ASP A 57 -6.12 17.60 -7.83
N GLU A 58 -5.30 16.55 -7.79
CA GLU A 58 -5.60 15.25 -8.38
C GLU A 58 -6.15 14.31 -7.31
N MET A 59 -7.36 13.80 -7.56
CA MET A 59 -8.13 13.00 -6.62
C MET A 59 -8.31 11.58 -7.14
N ILE A 60 -8.08 10.59 -6.30
CA ILE A 60 -8.46 9.19 -6.56
C ILE A 60 -9.77 8.85 -5.86
N PHE A 61 -10.61 8.04 -6.52
CA PHE A 61 -11.91 7.59 -6.00
C PHE A 61 -11.88 6.10 -5.72
N PHE A 62 -12.19 5.76 -4.48
CA PHE A 62 -11.98 4.44 -3.92
C PHE A 62 -13.24 3.96 -3.19
N ASP A 63 -13.61 2.70 -3.34
CA ASP A 63 -14.66 2.07 -2.55
C ASP A 63 -14.05 1.36 -1.33
N ALA A 64 -14.33 1.85 -0.13
CA ALA A 64 -13.83 1.32 1.14
C ALA A 64 -14.28 -0.12 1.41
N SER A 65 -15.42 -0.55 0.87
CA SER A 65 -15.94 -1.89 1.11
C SER A 65 -15.29 -2.98 0.25
N SER A 66 -15.02 -2.67 -1.03
CA SER A 66 -14.37 -3.62 -1.94
C SER A 66 -12.86 -3.41 -2.06
N GLY A 67 -12.40 -2.21 -1.74
CA GLY A 67 -11.04 -1.77 -1.94
C GLY A 67 -10.73 -1.33 -3.38
N ASP A 68 -11.74 -1.10 -4.20
CA ASP A 68 -11.53 -0.81 -5.63
C ASP A 68 -11.27 0.68 -5.89
N LEU A 69 -10.16 0.95 -6.58
CA LEU A 69 -9.95 2.23 -7.25
C LEU A 69 -10.78 2.26 -8.54
N PHE A 70 -11.81 3.12 -8.59
CA PHE A 70 -12.77 3.12 -9.70
C PHE A 70 -12.73 4.38 -10.58
N ASP A 71 -12.13 5.48 -10.11
CA ASP A 71 -11.96 6.71 -10.87
C ASP A 71 -10.77 7.53 -10.36
N GLN A 72 -10.32 8.49 -11.18
CA GLN A 72 -9.30 9.47 -10.86
C GLN A 72 -9.57 10.74 -11.67
N ALA A 73 -9.54 11.91 -11.04
CA ALA A 73 -9.96 13.16 -11.67
C ALA A 73 -9.22 14.38 -11.11
N HIS A 74 -9.16 15.45 -11.90
CA HIS A 74 -8.61 16.73 -11.46
C HIS A 74 -9.73 17.67 -11.00
N VAL A 75 -9.48 18.36 -9.91
CA VAL A 75 -10.35 19.44 -9.45
C VAL A 75 -10.15 20.66 -10.36
N ILE A 76 -11.20 21.04 -11.09
CA ILE A 76 -11.20 22.21 -11.98
C ILE A 76 -11.96 23.41 -11.40
N GLY A 77 -12.69 23.22 -10.29
CA GLY A 77 -13.41 24.29 -9.60
C GLY A 77 -13.67 23.95 -8.14
N VAL A 78 -13.59 24.94 -7.26
CA VAL A 78 -13.88 24.78 -5.82
C VAL A 78 -14.83 25.88 -5.37
N SER A 79 -15.99 25.46 -4.84
CA SER A 79 -16.96 26.31 -4.16
C SER A 79 -17.54 25.53 -2.98
N LEU A 80 -16.78 25.49 -1.87
CA LEU A 80 -17.03 24.61 -0.73
C LEU A 80 -18.50 24.60 -0.28
N PRO A 81 -19.08 23.42 0.01
CA PRO A 81 -18.43 22.11 0.04
C PRO A 81 -18.24 21.46 -1.34
N ASN A 82 -18.61 22.13 -2.43
CA ASN A 82 -18.60 21.54 -3.77
C ASN A 82 -17.22 21.59 -4.43
N ALA A 83 -16.81 20.44 -4.96
CA ALA A 83 -15.68 20.26 -5.86
C ALA A 83 -16.21 19.95 -7.26
N THR A 84 -15.70 20.64 -8.28
CA THR A 84 -15.98 20.35 -9.69
C THR A 84 -14.79 19.65 -10.31
N PHE A 85 -15.04 18.54 -11.00
CA PHE A 85 -14.03 17.66 -11.62
C PHE A 85 -14.00 17.83 -13.14
N ASP A 86 -12.87 17.47 -13.76
CA ASP A 86 -12.64 17.51 -15.21
C ASP A 86 -13.54 16.54 -16.02
N HIS A 87 -14.13 15.54 -15.37
CA HIS A 87 -15.19 14.71 -15.92
C HIS A 87 -16.24 14.32 -14.87
N ALA A 88 -17.35 13.74 -15.34
CA ALA A 88 -18.38 13.21 -14.47
C ALA A 88 -17.96 11.85 -13.89
N ILE A 89 -18.02 11.74 -12.56
CA ILE A 89 -17.63 10.54 -11.82
C ILE A 89 -18.84 9.64 -11.63
N SER A 90 -18.68 8.35 -11.94
CA SER A 90 -19.72 7.32 -11.76
C SER A 90 -19.44 6.47 -10.53
N ASN A 91 -20.40 5.63 -10.12
CA ASN A 91 -20.25 4.62 -9.04
C ASN A 91 -20.00 5.16 -7.62
N ILE A 92 -20.15 6.47 -7.40
CA ILE A 92 -20.11 7.06 -6.05
C ILE A 92 -21.21 6.44 -5.20
N ASN A 93 -20.85 5.96 -4.02
CA ASN A 93 -21.74 5.30 -3.08
C ASN A 93 -21.35 5.66 -1.63
N ALA A 94 -22.07 5.08 -0.65
CA ALA A 94 -21.87 5.39 0.77
C ALA A 94 -20.48 5.02 1.31
N ASN A 95 -19.78 4.09 0.65
CA ASN A 95 -18.44 3.62 0.99
C ASN A 95 -17.34 4.35 0.21
N THR A 96 -17.68 5.38 -0.59
CA THR A 96 -16.67 6.08 -1.38
C THR A 96 -15.79 6.98 -0.51
N LEU A 97 -14.48 6.77 -0.58
CA LEU A 97 -13.44 7.68 -0.09
C LEU A 97 -12.74 8.34 -1.28
N LEU A 98 -12.31 9.58 -1.09
CA LEU A 98 -11.45 10.28 -2.03
C LEU A 98 -10.14 10.65 -1.34
N PHE A 99 -9.02 10.47 -2.02
CA PHE A 99 -7.72 10.94 -1.54
C PHE A 99 -7.13 11.93 -2.52
N ASP A 100 -6.61 13.03 -1.97
CA ASP A 100 -5.77 13.95 -2.72
C ASP A 100 -4.36 13.35 -2.82
N ILE A 101 -4.04 12.85 -4.01
CA ILE A 101 -2.73 12.25 -4.29
C ILE A 101 -1.68 13.29 -4.70
N THR A 102 -2.09 14.55 -4.91
CA THR A 102 -1.17 15.68 -5.13
C THR A 102 -0.48 16.05 -3.82
N LEU A 103 -1.22 16.04 -2.72
CA LEU A 103 -0.69 16.38 -1.40
C LEU A 103 -0.14 15.17 -0.65
N ASN A 104 -0.69 13.97 -0.85
CA ASN A 104 -0.28 12.79 -0.09
C ASN A 104 0.91 12.03 -0.72
N THR A 105 2.01 12.75 -0.93
CA THR A 105 3.15 12.25 -1.72
C THR A 105 4.46 12.91 -1.32
N SER A 106 5.58 12.29 -1.74
CA SER A 106 6.92 12.89 -1.72
C SER A 106 7.48 13.26 -0.34
N ALA A 107 7.05 12.56 0.72
CA ALA A 107 7.66 12.73 2.02
C ALA A 107 9.11 12.20 2.02
N VAL A 108 10.03 13.01 2.54
CA VAL A 108 11.46 12.65 2.64
C VAL A 108 11.90 12.69 4.11
N TYR A 109 12.40 11.57 4.60
CA TYR A 109 13.04 11.43 5.91
C TYR A 109 14.50 11.03 5.69
N LEU A 110 15.41 12.00 5.80
CA LEU A 110 16.81 11.80 5.48
C LEU A 110 17.72 12.09 6.67
N ASN A 111 18.61 11.17 7.03
CA ASN A 111 19.66 11.42 8.03
C ASN A 111 19.11 11.87 9.40
N ASN A 112 18.01 11.31 9.88
CA ASN A 112 17.43 11.64 11.19
C ASN A 112 17.77 10.58 12.25
N GLN A 113 17.67 10.98 13.50
CA GLN A 113 17.67 10.09 14.65
C GLN A 113 16.29 10.08 15.30
N PHE A 114 15.70 8.89 15.40
CA PHE A 114 14.41 8.65 16.04
C PHE A 114 14.64 7.68 17.20
N SER A 115 14.40 8.09 18.45
CA SER A 115 14.69 7.23 19.60
C SER A 115 13.68 7.26 20.74
N ASN A 116 13.59 6.16 21.49
CA ASN A 116 12.89 6.05 22.78
C ASN A 116 11.47 6.65 22.78
N SER A 117 10.66 6.30 21.78
CA SER A 117 9.29 6.82 21.63
C SER A 117 8.27 5.70 21.81
N ARG A 118 7.04 6.06 22.19
CA ARG A 118 6.05 5.08 22.66
C ARG A 118 5.59 4.12 21.56
N ILE A 119 5.31 4.64 20.36
CA ILE A 119 4.63 3.88 19.29
C ILE A 119 5.62 3.64 18.15
N HIS A 120 5.40 4.21 16.96
CA HIS A 120 6.22 3.97 15.78
C HIS A 120 7.27 5.04 15.58
N GLY A 121 8.38 4.69 14.93
CA GLY A 121 9.34 5.67 14.44
C GLY A 121 8.77 6.47 13.28
N ILE A 122 8.65 5.83 12.12
CA ILE A 122 8.10 6.43 10.91
C ILE A 122 6.86 5.65 10.49
N TYR A 123 5.72 6.31 10.48
CA TYR A 123 4.48 5.79 9.93
C TYR A 123 4.35 6.24 8.46
N ALA A 124 4.53 5.29 7.55
CA ALA A 124 4.53 5.44 6.10
C ALA A 124 3.10 5.45 5.51
N ARG A 125 2.50 6.63 5.34
CA ARG A 125 1.12 6.80 4.80
C ARG A 125 1.01 7.71 3.58
N ALA A 126 2.09 7.88 2.82
CA ALA A 126 2.12 8.67 1.60
C ALA A 126 2.80 7.93 0.44
N ASN A 127 2.55 8.39 -0.78
CA ASN A 127 3.19 7.87 -1.98
C ASN A 127 4.58 8.48 -2.20
N ASN A 128 5.40 7.85 -3.05
CA ASN A 128 6.69 8.40 -3.53
C ASN A 128 7.64 8.83 -2.40
N MET A 129 7.67 8.08 -1.30
CA MET A 129 8.45 8.45 -0.13
C MET A 129 9.90 7.97 -0.20
N LEU A 130 10.80 8.76 0.39
CA LEU A 130 12.18 8.37 0.66
C LEU A 130 12.44 8.36 2.16
N ILE A 131 12.75 7.20 2.70
CA ILE A 131 13.22 6.99 4.08
C ILE A 131 14.67 6.51 3.99
N ALA A 132 15.64 7.40 4.20
CA ALA A 132 17.04 7.06 4.02
C ALA A 132 18.00 7.59 5.08
N HIS A 133 19.05 6.81 5.35
CA HIS A 133 20.14 7.19 6.28
C HIS A 133 19.67 7.51 7.70
N ASN A 134 18.50 7.02 8.12
CA ASN A 134 17.99 7.28 9.46
C ASN A 134 18.49 6.21 10.45
N ASN A 135 18.64 6.60 11.70
CA ASN A 135 18.80 5.68 12.82
C ASN A 135 17.50 5.70 13.65
N VAL A 136 16.79 4.57 13.68
CA VAL A 136 15.55 4.40 14.43
C VAL A 136 15.77 3.33 15.48
N SER A 137 15.58 3.67 16.75
CA SER A 137 15.79 2.71 17.84
C SER A 137 14.92 2.93 19.06
N GLY A 138 14.66 1.88 19.84
CA GLY A 138 13.91 2.04 21.09
C GLY A 138 12.47 2.49 20.87
N MET A 139 11.82 2.05 19.79
CA MET A 139 10.38 2.27 19.58
C MET A 139 9.59 1.19 20.32
N GLY A 140 8.53 1.58 21.04
CA GLY A 140 7.68 0.61 21.72
C GLY A 140 6.97 -0.33 20.75
N LEU A 141 6.53 0.18 19.60
CA LEU A 141 6.14 -0.60 18.43
C LEU A 141 7.27 -0.51 17.38
N SER A 142 6.94 -0.46 16.10
CA SER A 142 7.91 -0.69 15.03
C SER A 142 8.72 0.53 14.62
N ALA A 143 9.89 0.30 14.04
CA ALA A 143 10.76 1.36 13.58
C ALA A 143 10.15 2.10 12.38
N ILE A 144 9.64 1.33 11.41
CA ILE A 144 8.91 1.83 10.25
C ILE A 144 7.64 0.99 10.12
N SER A 145 6.48 1.63 10.03
CA SER A 145 5.20 0.95 9.91
C SER A 145 4.31 1.53 8.82
N ALA A 146 3.40 0.72 8.28
CA ALA A 146 2.25 1.19 7.52
C ALA A 146 1.05 0.27 7.77
N PHE A 147 -0.02 0.81 8.37
CA PHE A 147 -1.31 0.13 8.58
C PHE A 147 -2.49 0.87 7.98
N PRO A 148 -2.60 0.90 6.64
CA PRO A 148 -3.79 1.41 5.99
C PRO A 148 -5.05 0.64 6.41
N ALA A 149 -5.98 1.35 7.04
CA ALA A 149 -7.33 0.91 7.38
C ALA A 149 -8.33 1.57 6.43
N LEU A 150 -8.84 0.80 5.46
CA LEU A 150 -9.70 1.28 4.40
C LEU A 150 -11.15 1.36 4.84
N ASP A 151 -11.41 1.99 5.99
CA ASP A 151 -12.75 2.13 6.56
C ASP A 151 -13.14 3.62 6.68
N LEU A 152 -14.45 3.87 6.81
CA LEU A 152 -15.00 5.23 6.91
C LEU A 152 -14.88 5.83 8.33
N SER A 153 -14.48 5.05 9.32
CA SER A 153 -14.49 5.39 10.75
C SER A 153 -13.13 5.82 11.29
N THR A 154 -12.04 5.45 10.60
CA THR A 154 -10.67 5.79 10.99
C THR A 154 -9.97 6.59 9.88
N PRO A 155 -9.22 7.66 10.22
CA PRO A 155 -8.45 8.42 9.23
C PRO A 155 -7.16 7.70 8.76
N ASN A 156 -7.03 6.40 9.02
CA ASN A 156 -5.84 5.61 8.68
C ASN A 156 -5.88 5.07 7.24
N SER A 157 -6.56 5.74 6.32
CA SER A 157 -7.07 5.07 5.11
C SER A 157 -6.16 5.09 3.87
N PHE A 158 -4.89 5.47 3.99
CA PHE A 158 -4.02 5.60 2.81
C PHE A 158 -2.93 4.54 2.69
N LEU A 159 -2.88 3.90 1.51
CA LEU A 159 -1.91 2.86 1.17
C LEU A 159 -0.65 3.45 0.54
N PRO A 160 0.54 3.25 1.12
CA PRO A 160 1.78 3.75 0.54
C PRO A 160 2.15 3.01 -0.74
N THR A 161 2.49 3.76 -1.78
CA THR A 161 3.05 3.23 -3.03
C THR A 161 4.34 3.94 -3.44
N ASN A 162 5.24 3.20 -4.11
CA ASN A 162 6.55 3.69 -4.55
C ASN A 162 7.39 4.27 -3.40
N VAL A 163 7.69 3.44 -2.40
CA VAL A 163 8.47 3.85 -1.21
C VAL A 163 9.86 3.24 -1.24
N VAL A 164 10.87 4.08 -1.05
CA VAL A 164 12.27 3.66 -0.93
C VAL A 164 12.73 3.80 0.51
N ILE A 165 13.12 2.67 1.10
CA ILE A 165 13.66 2.53 2.45
C ILE A 165 15.11 2.09 2.31
N LEU A 166 16.04 3.04 2.40
CA LEU A 166 17.43 2.87 1.98
C LEU A 166 18.43 3.19 3.09
N ASP A 167 19.34 2.24 3.37
CA ASP A 167 20.52 2.48 4.22
C ASP A 167 20.16 3.11 5.58
N ASN A 168 19.10 2.60 6.21
CA ASN A 168 18.73 2.94 7.58
C ASN A 168 19.29 1.90 8.55
N VAL A 169 19.46 2.31 9.81
CA VAL A 169 19.72 1.41 10.93
C VAL A 169 18.46 1.35 11.79
N LEU A 170 17.87 0.16 11.89
CA LEU A 170 16.67 -0.11 12.69
C LEU A 170 17.08 -1.09 13.79
N SER A 171 16.90 -0.71 15.06
CA SER A 171 17.43 -1.50 16.19
C SER A 171 16.54 -1.42 17.43
N ASP A 172 16.35 -2.55 18.12
CA ASP A 172 15.69 -2.61 19.43
C ASP A 172 14.32 -1.91 19.48
N CYS A 173 13.50 -2.17 18.47
CA CYS A 173 12.10 -1.73 18.43
C CYS A 173 11.16 -2.91 18.74
N SER A 174 9.86 -2.62 18.81
CA SER A 174 8.78 -3.60 18.94
C SER A 174 8.87 -4.41 20.24
N PHE A 175 9.15 -3.72 21.35
CA PHE A 175 9.34 -4.33 22.68
C PHE A 175 8.16 -4.15 23.63
N SER A 176 7.14 -3.37 23.26
CA SER A 176 5.98 -3.17 24.11
C SER A 176 5.22 -4.48 24.30
N GLN A 177 4.40 -4.54 25.35
CA GLN A 177 3.52 -5.68 25.57
C GLN A 177 2.58 -5.90 24.37
N GLU A 178 2.07 -4.80 23.81
CA GLU A 178 1.24 -4.80 22.60
C GLU A 178 1.98 -5.46 21.44
N ALA A 179 3.18 -5.00 21.10
CA ALA A 179 4.01 -5.61 20.07
C ALA A 179 4.24 -7.12 20.31
N LEU A 180 4.60 -7.52 21.53
CA LEU A 180 5.02 -8.89 21.81
C LEU A 180 3.86 -9.90 21.87
N SER A 181 2.69 -9.49 22.39
CA SER A 181 1.55 -10.37 22.67
C SER A 181 0.44 -10.37 21.62
N ASN A 182 0.64 -9.70 20.48
CA ASN A 182 -0.37 -9.68 19.41
C ASN A 182 -0.62 -11.07 18.81
N ALA A 183 -1.89 -11.47 18.84
CA ALA A 183 -2.46 -12.71 18.34
C ALA A 183 -2.88 -12.55 16.87
N ILE A 184 -1.97 -12.90 15.96
CA ILE A 184 -2.23 -12.97 14.52
C ILE A 184 -3.16 -14.16 14.24
N PRO A 185 -4.20 -14.02 13.40
CA PRO A 185 -4.52 -12.91 12.46
C PRO A 185 -5.58 -11.90 12.97
N THR A 186 -5.87 -11.89 14.26
CA THR A 186 -6.97 -11.10 14.85
C THR A 186 -6.52 -9.77 15.47
N GLN A 187 -5.22 -9.49 15.47
CA GLN A 187 -4.63 -8.30 16.06
C GLN A 187 -3.49 -7.84 15.17
N GLU A 188 -3.39 -6.53 14.94
CA GLU A 188 -2.34 -5.89 14.15
C GLU A 188 -0.94 -6.44 14.50
N PRO A 189 -0.12 -6.90 13.55
CA PRO A 189 1.26 -7.24 13.85
C PRO A 189 2.03 -5.95 14.11
N ALA A 190 2.47 -5.75 15.35
CA ALA A 190 3.32 -4.61 15.74
C ALA A 190 4.72 -5.07 16.21
N TYR A 191 5.15 -6.27 15.78
CA TYR A 191 6.31 -6.98 16.31
C TYR A 191 7.58 -6.95 15.45
N ALA A 192 7.51 -6.38 14.25
CA ALA A 192 8.65 -6.35 13.34
C ALA A 192 9.33 -4.98 13.31
N LEU A 193 10.62 -4.92 13.01
CA LEU A 193 11.29 -3.61 12.90
C LEU A 193 10.71 -2.77 11.76
N LEU A 194 10.44 -3.42 10.62
CA LEU A 194 9.72 -2.82 9.51
C LEU A 194 8.50 -3.69 9.18
N GLU A 195 7.34 -3.05 9.16
CA GLU A 195 6.08 -3.72 8.95
C GLU A 195 5.19 -2.95 7.98
N LEU A 196 4.62 -3.66 7.01
CA LEU A 196 3.74 -3.10 5.99
C LEU A 196 2.53 -4.03 5.84
N HIS A 197 1.38 -3.57 6.34
CA HIS A 197 0.19 -4.39 6.53
C HIS A 197 -1.05 -3.62 6.17
N LYS A 198 -1.87 -4.15 5.28
CA LYS A 198 -3.24 -3.63 5.13
C LYS A 198 -4.13 -4.25 6.20
N THR A 199 -4.92 -3.43 6.89
CA THR A 199 -5.80 -3.86 7.98
C THR A 199 -7.26 -3.49 7.71
N ALA A 200 -8.18 -4.21 8.33
CA ALA A 200 -9.58 -3.83 8.50
C ALA A 200 -9.89 -3.77 10.01
N ASP A 201 -10.91 -3.00 10.42
CA ASP A 201 -11.28 -2.61 11.81
C ASP A 201 -10.89 -3.56 12.97
N ASN A 202 -10.90 -4.87 12.77
CA ASN A 202 -10.57 -5.88 13.78
C ASN A 202 -9.79 -7.09 13.24
N THR A 203 -9.20 -6.99 12.05
CA THR A 203 -8.52 -8.13 11.44
C THR A 203 -7.49 -7.71 10.40
N ASP A 204 -6.39 -8.47 10.34
CA ASP A 204 -5.41 -8.37 9.26
C ASP A 204 -5.86 -9.16 8.01
N TYR A 205 -6.96 -9.91 8.09
CA TYR A 205 -7.57 -10.52 6.91
C TYR A 205 -8.27 -9.45 6.07
N VAL A 206 -7.56 -8.93 5.08
CA VAL A 206 -8.16 -8.02 4.10
C VAL A 206 -8.29 -8.72 2.75
N PRO A 207 -9.50 -9.17 2.36
CA PRO A 207 -9.67 -10.10 1.25
C PRO A 207 -9.60 -9.48 -0.16
N SER A 208 -9.47 -8.15 -0.31
CA SER A 208 -9.33 -7.50 -1.62
C SER A 208 -8.93 -6.02 -1.52
N GLY A 209 -8.44 -5.44 -2.62
CA GLY A 209 -8.40 -3.99 -2.83
C GLY A 209 -7.06 -3.39 -3.27
N PHE A 210 -6.95 -2.07 -3.16
CA PHE A 210 -5.73 -1.28 -3.35
C PHE A 210 -4.64 -1.80 -2.40
N GLU A 211 -3.45 -2.12 -2.93
CA GLU A 211 -2.38 -2.83 -2.20
C GLU A 211 -1.21 -1.91 -1.88
N ILE A 212 -0.47 -2.23 -0.81
CA ILE A 212 0.84 -1.62 -0.56
C ILE A 212 1.76 -2.07 -1.70
N SER A 213 2.37 -1.14 -2.43
CA SER A 213 3.06 -1.54 -3.67
C SER A 213 4.28 -0.73 -4.07
N GLY A 214 5.19 -1.36 -4.83
CA GLY A 214 6.38 -0.70 -5.35
C GLY A 214 7.36 -0.33 -4.25
N ILE A 215 7.54 -1.22 -3.27
CA ILE A 215 8.38 -0.96 -2.09
C ILE A 215 9.81 -1.44 -2.37
N ARG A 216 10.80 -0.63 -1.98
CA ARG A 216 12.22 -0.94 -2.10
C ARG A 216 12.88 -0.84 -0.73
N ILE A 217 13.27 -1.97 -0.16
CA ILE A 217 13.96 -2.08 1.13
C ILE A 217 15.41 -2.45 0.84
N LEU A 218 16.29 -1.45 0.84
CA LEU A 218 17.63 -1.53 0.26
C LEU A 218 18.70 -1.23 1.31
N TYR A 219 19.67 -2.11 1.46
CA TYR A 219 20.91 -1.85 2.21
C TYR A 219 20.72 -1.39 3.68
N ASN A 220 19.61 -1.72 4.32
CA ASN A 220 19.35 -1.38 5.73
C ASN A 220 20.03 -2.38 6.67
N ALA A 221 20.30 -1.95 7.90
CA ALA A 221 20.71 -2.82 9.00
C ALA A 221 19.54 -3.03 9.98
N PHE A 222 19.16 -4.28 10.17
CA PHE A 222 18.12 -4.72 11.11
C PHE A 222 18.79 -5.40 12.30
N LEU A 223 18.82 -4.75 13.46
CA LEU A 223 19.55 -5.21 14.65
C LEU A 223 18.59 -5.47 15.80
N ASP A 224 18.94 -6.40 16.69
CA ASP A 224 18.23 -6.59 17.97
C ASP A 224 16.70 -6.78 17.81
N TRP A 225 16.29 -7.48 16.75
CA TRP A 225 14.89 -7.79 16.49
C TRP A 225 14.41 -8.99 17.34
N ARG A 226 13.09 -9.11 17.54
CA ARG A 226 12.49 -10.09 18.47
C ARG A 226 11.77 -11.23 17.75
N ARG A 227 10.63 -10.97 17.09
CA ARG A 227 9.88 -12.01 16.36
C ARG A 227 10.36 -12.15 14.92
N ALA A 228 10.41 -11.04 14.20
CA ALA A 228 10.94 -10.94 12.85
C ALA A 228 11.51 -9.53 12.61
N PRO A 229 12.46 -9.34 11.68
CA PRO A 229 12.89 -8.00 11.28
C PRO A 229 11.95 -7.38 10.23
N LEU A 230 11.25 -8.20 9.43
CA LEU A 230 10.30 -7.77 8.40
C LEU A 230 8.95 -8.46 8.58
N SER A 231 7.88 -7.72 8.35
CA SER A 231 6.51 -8.21 8.28
C SER A 231 5.80 -7.55 7.11
N LEU A 232 5.31 -8.34 6.15
CA LEU A 232 4.76 -7.84 4.88
C LEU A 232 3.45 -8.57 4.56
N HIS A 233 2.31 -7.92 4.75
CA HIS A 233 0.99 -8.48 4.42
C HIS A 233 0.26 -7.60 3.40
N ASN A 234 -0.34 -8.23 2.38
CA ASN A 234 -1.07 -7.53 1.30
C ASN A 234 -0.17 -6.48 0.62
N ALA A 235 1.08 -6.88 0.38
CA ALA A 235 2.10 -6.09 -0.28
C ALA A 235 2.49 -6.77 -1.60
N THR A 236 2.70 -5.95 -2.64
CA THR A 236 3.05 -6.38 -4.00
C THR A 236 4.21 -5.55 -4.57
N ASP A 237 5.00 -6.08 -5.49
CA ASP A 237 6.19 -5.45 -6.04
C ASP A 237 7.13 -4.95 -4.93
N VAL A 238 7.58 -5.84 -4.04
CA VAL A 238 8.51 -5.53 -2.95
C VAL A 238 9.89 -6.13 -3.23
N ASN A 239 10.91 -5.28 -3.21
CA ASN A 239 12.31 -5.69 -3.37
C ASN A 239 13.08 -5.46 -2.06
N VAL A 240 13.63 -6.54 -1.50
CA VAL A 240 14.46 -6.54 -0.30
C VAL A 240 15.89 -6.94 -0.69
N ILE A 241 16.76 -5.95 -0.85
CA ILE A 241 18.07 -6.13 -1.49
C ILE A 241 19.20 -5.61 -0.60
N GLY A 242 20.23 -6.44 -0.41
CA GLY A 242 21.49 -5.98 0.19
C GLY A 242 21.42 -5.63 1.68
N ASN A 243 20.34 -5.99 2.36
CA ASN A 243 20.15 -5.66 3.78
C ASN A 243 21.00 -6.58 4.67
N TYR A 244 21.39 -6.05 5.83
CA TYR A 244 22.05 -6.80 6.89
C TYR A 244 21.05 -7.14 7.99
N PHE A 245 20.84 -8.42 8.24
CA PHE A 245 20.04 -8.91 9.37
C PHE A 245 21.00 -9.34 10.50
N GLY A 246 21.10 -8.51 11.54
CA GLY A 246 21.84 -8.83 12.76
C GLY A 246 21.19 -9.97 13.53
N PRO A 247 21.85 -10.49 14.58
CA PRO A 247 21.25 -11.52 15.43
C PRO A 247 19.99 -11.00 16.14
N PRO A 248 18.98 -11.86 16.38
CA PRO A 248 17.83 -11.50 17.18
C PRO A 248 18.15 -11.44 18.67
N LEU A 249 17.29 -10.78 19.44
CA LEU A 249 17.23 -10.89 20.89
C LEU A 249 16.56 -12.21 21.29
N THR A 250 17.34 -13.13 21.84
CA THR A 250 16.87 -14.49 22.20
C THR A 250 16.21 -14.59 23.58
N ASN A 251 16.14 -13.50 24.32
CA ASN A 251 15.61 -13.48 25.69
C ASN A 251 14.07 -13.40 25.66
N GLY A 252 13.38 -14.51 25.38
CA GLY A 252 11.91 -14.53 25.52
C GLY A 252 11.12 -15.62 24.78
N ASN A 253 11.75 -16.60 24.13
CA ASN A 253 11.07 -17.62 23.29
C ASN A 253 10.25 -17.05 22.11
N TYR A 254 10.29 -15.75 21.86
CA TYR A 254 9.56 -15.08 20.77
C TYR A 254 10.22 -15.26 19.39
N VAL A 255 11.49 -15.68 19.36
CA VAL A 255 12.24 -15.92 18.11
C VAL A 255 11.93 -17.34 17.63
N PRO A 256 11.58 -17.55 16.35
CA PRO A 256 11.46 -18.89 15.80
C PRO A 256 12.70 -19.76 16.02
N ALA A 257 12.50 -20.99 16.48
CA ALA A 257 13.58 -21.94 16.75
C ALA A 257 14.47 -22.25 15.53
N ALA A 258 13.94 -22.02 14.32
CA ALA A 258 14.73 -21.91 13.10
C ALA A 258 15.17 -20.43 12.94
N SER A 259 16.30 -20.08 13.53
CA SER A 259 16.89 -18.74 13.69
C SER A 259 17.19 -17.94 12.40
N ASN A 260 16.68 -18.39 11.25
CA ASN A 260 16.96 -17.79 9.94
C ASN A 260 15.71 -17.27 9.20
N LEU A 261 14.52 -17.32 9.82
CA LEU A 261 13.32 -16.72 9.25
C LEU A 261 13.36 -15.20 9.48
N ILE A 262 13.67 -14.46 8.42
CA ILE A 262 13.82 -13.00 8.46
C ILE A 262 12.56 -12.24 8.01
N VAL A 263 11.47 -12.93 7.69
CA VAL A 263 10.23 -12.30 7.19
C VAL A 263 9.00 -13.08 7.65
N ASP A 264 8.02 -12.35 8.17
CA ASP A 264 6.62 -12.76 8.25
C ASP A 264 5.87 -12.29 6.98
N LEU A 265 5.30 -13.20 6.19
CA LEU A 265 4.98 -12.90 4.79
C LEU A 265 3.61 -13.39 4.36
N TRP A 266 2.72 -12.46 4.01
CA TRP A 266 1.46 -12.70 3.29
C TRP A 266 1.50 -11.99 1.94
N ALA A 267 2.27 -12.56 1.02
CA ALA A 267 2.45 -12.01 -0.32
C ALA A 267 1.31 -12.42 -1.25
N SER A 268 0.67 -11.45 -1.88
CA SER A 268 -0.34 -11.67 -2.91
C SER A 268 0.29 -11.90 -4.29
N ASP A 269 1.59 -11.64 -4.45
CA ASP A 269 2.33 -11.59 -5.70
C ASP A 269 3.71 -12.26 -5.62
N TYR A 270 3.86 -13.33 -4.83
CA TYR A 270 5.14 -13.97 -4.50
C TYR A 270 6.19 -14.04 -5.65
N PRO A 271 5.84 -14.30 -6.93
CA PRO A 271 6.80 -14.24 -8.05
C PRO A 271 7.49 -12.89 -8.30
N ASN A 272 6.88 -11.77 -7.89
CA ASN A 272 7.42 -10.41 -8.05
C ASN A 272 8.10 -9.89 -6.78
N LEU A 273 8.16 -10.71 -5.72
CA LEU A 273 9.00 -10.42 -4.56
C LEU A 273 10.45 -10.77 -4.86
N LEU A 274 11.35 -9.81 -4.69
CA LEU A 274 12.78 -10.02 -4.89
C LEU A 274 13.56 -9.90 -3.59
N PHE A 275 14.08 -11.01 -3.09
CA PHE A 275 14.98 -11.04 -1.94
C PHE A 275 16.35 -11.52 -2.39
N THR A 276 17.31 -10.61 -2.49
CA THR A 276 18.63 -10.94 -3.04
C THR A 276 19.76 -10.21 -2.34
N ASN A 277 20.94 -10.86 -2.31
CA ASN A 277 22.17 -10.31 -1.73
C ASN A 277 22.06 -9.86 -0.27
N ASN A 278 21.08 -10.37 0.49
CA ASN A 278 20.92 -10.07 1.90
C ASN A 278 21.90 -10.88 2.75
N VAL A 279 22.44 -10.29 3.82
CA VAL A 279 23.37 -10.94 4.75
C VAL A 279 22.58 -11.53 5.92
N ASN A 280 22.90 -12.77 6.30
CA ASN A 280 22.21 -13.56 7.35
C ASN A 280 20.71 -13.80 7.09
N ALA A 281 20.31 -13.78 5.82
CA ALA A 281 18.98 -14.16 5.37
C ALA A 281 19.08 -15.49 4.61
N THR A 282 18.75 -16.62 5.24
CA THR A 282 18.99 -17.93 4.61
C THR A 282 17.82 -18.45 3.77
N GLY A 283 16.77 -17.64 3.57
CA GLY A 283 15.67 -17.95 2.66
C GLY A 283 14.38 -17.20 3.00
N LEU A 284 13.49 -17.09 2.02
CA LEU A 284 12.10 -16.73 2.25
C LEU A 284 11.31 -18.00 2.56
N PRO A 285 10.51 -18.02 3.65
CA PRO A 285 9.46 -19.02 3.72
C PRO A 285 8.44 -18.75 2.59
N ASP A 286 7.79 -19.81 2.08
CA ASP A 286 6.46 -19.67 1.48
C ASP A 286 5.57 -18.82 2.42
N PRO A 287 4.49 -18.17 1.93
CA PRO A 287 3.64 -17.34 2.77
C PRO A 287 3.26 -18.04 4.09
N LYS A 288 3.72 -17.47 5.21
CA LYS A 288 3.60 -18.02 6.56
C LYS A 288 3.46 -16.88 7.55
N THR A 289 2.74 -17.18 8.63
CA THR A 289 2.64 -16.35 9.82
C THR A 289 3.64 -16.82 10.87
N ILE A 290 4.38 -15.91 11.49
CA ILE A 290 5.16 -16.16 12.71
C ILE A 290 4.29 -15.84 13.93
N PHE A 291 4.01 -16.83 14.78
CA PHE A 291 3.19 -16.70 15.98
C PHE A 291 4.00 -16.21 17.20
N GLU A 292 3.30 -15.86 18.30
CA GLU A 292 3.92 -15.37 19.54
C GLU A 292 4.92 -16.38 20.13
N ASP A 293 4.66 -17.67 19.98
CA ASP A 293 5.53 -18.75 20.46
C ASP A 293 6.72 -19.04 19.52
N GLY A 294 6.95 -18.19 18.51
CA GLY A 294 7.98 -18.34 17.50
C GLY A 294 7.69 -19.45 16.48
N THR A 295 6.55 -20.14 16.54
CA THR A 295 6.21 -21.10 15.49
C THR A 295 5.84 -20.40 14.19
N ALA A 296 6.07 -21.06 13.05
CA ALA A 296 5.73 -20.52 11.73
C ALA A 296 4.81 -21.49 10.97
N ALA A 297 3.61 -21.04 10.61
CA ALA A 297 2.64 -21.86 9.88
C ALA A 297 1.86 -21.04 8.83
N PRO A 298 1.38 -21.66 7.74
CA PRO A 298 0.48 -20.99 6.81
C PRO A 298 -0.86 -20.69 7.49
N VAL A 299 -1.50 -19.60 7.08
CA VAL A 299 -2.83 -19.20 7.57
C VAL A 299 -3.81 -19.22 6.41
N ALA A 300 -4.88 -19.99 6.54
CA ALA A 300 -5.88 -20.15 5.47
C ALA A 300 -6.66 -18.83 5.27
N GLY A 301 -6.79 -18.39 4.02
CA GLY A 301 -7.49 -17.14 3.69
C GLY A 301 -6.71 -15.86 4.01
N ALA A 302 -5.49 -15.96 4.55
CA ALA A 302 -4.61 -14.81 4.82
C ALA A 302 -4.12 -14.14 3.53
N PHE A 303 -4.19 -14.88 2.43
CA PHE A 303 -3.86 -14.42 1.10
C PHE A 303 -5.15 -14.26 0.27
N GLN A 304 -5.24 -13.18 -0.49
CA GLN A 304 -6.06 -13.07 -1.69
C GLN A 304 -5.23 -12.41 -2.80
N PRO A 305 -5.34 -12.86 -4.06
CA PRO A 305 -4.71 -12.15 -5.18
C PRO A 305 -5.23 -10.72 -5.25
N PRO A 306 -4.42 -9.72 -5.63
CA PRO A 306 -4.90 -8.36 -5.81
C PRO A 306 -6.02 -8.34 -6.83
N ALA A 307 -7.02 -7.48 -6.60
CA ALA A 307 -8.07 -7.25 -7.57
C ALA A 307 -7.46 -6.71 -8.87
N GLY A 308 -7.85 -7.29 -10.01
CA GLY A 308 -7.41 -6.82 -11.30
C GLY A 308 -7.89 -5.39 -11.54
N PRO A 309 -7.04 -4.47 -12.04
CA PRO A 309 -7.46 -3.09 -12.23
C PRO A 309 -8.53 -3.00 -13.32
N ARG A 310 -9.41 -2.00 -13.18
CA ARG A 310 -10.43 -1.73 -14.19
C ARG A 310 -9.77 -1.26 -15.49
N LEU A 311 -9.97 -2.03 -16.56
CA LEU A 311 -9.48 -1.69 -17.89
C LEU A 311 -10.46 -0.75 -18.60
N THR A 312 -9.91 0.28 -19.25
CA THR A 312 -10.60 1.13 -20.22
C THR A 312 -9.94 0.94 -21.59
N ALA A 313 -10.74 0.70 -22.63
CA ALA A 313 -10.23 0.55 -23.99
C ALA A 313 -10.85 1.58 -24.92
N SER A 314 -10.02 2.22 -25.75
CA SER A 314 -10.45 3.13 -26.81
C SER A 314 -9.75 2.81 -28.12
N LEU A 315 -10.31 3.29 -29.23
CA LEU A 315 -9.69 3.19 -30.56
C LEU A 315 -9.04 4.52 -30.92
N SER A 316 -7.80 4.47 -31.39
CA SER A 316 -7.05 5.62 -31.90
C SER A 316 -6.35 5.21 -33.20
N GLY A 317 -6.89 5.66 -34.34
CA GLY A 317 -6.43 5.23 -35.66
C GLY A 317 -6.54 3.71 -35.83
N SER A 318 -5.43 3.06 -36.20
CA SER A 318 -5.33 1.61 -36.35
C SER A 318 -4.94 0.88 -35.05
N ASN A 319 -5.00 1.56 -33.91
CA ASN A 319 -4.59 1.01 -32.62
C ASN A 319 -5.75 0.99 -31.63
N ARG A 320 -5.73 -0.02 -30.76
CA ARG A 320 -6.50 -0.06 -29.53
C ARG A 320 -5.59 0.40 -28.39
N ILE A 321 -6.05 1.42 -27.68
CA ILE A 321 -5.37 1.94 -26.50
C ILE A 321 -6.09 1.36 -25.30
N VAL A 322 -5.40 0.51 -24.54
CA VAL A 322 -5.91 -0.10 -23.32
C VAL A 322 -5.22 0.58 -22.15
N THR A 323 -6.00 1.04 -21.20
CA THR A 323 -5.53 1.82 -20.08
C THR A 323 -6.11 1.30 -18.78
N TRP A 324 -5.37 1.47 -17.69
CA TRP A 324 -5.88 1.30 -16.34
C TRP A 324 -5.15 2.25 -15.40
N LEU A 325 -5.79 2.60 -14.29
CA LEU A 325 -5.27 3.57 -13.34
C LEU A 325 -3.96 3.08 -12.69
N SER A 326 -3.05 4.01 -12.43
CA SER A 326 -1.86 3.84 -11.58
C SER A 326 -2.21 4.26 -10.15
N PRO A 327 -1.55 3.73 -9.09
CA PRO A 327 -0.52 2.69 -9.07
C PRO A 327 -1.14 1.30 -9.00
N SER A 328 -1.31 0.65 -10.15
CA SER A 328 -1.51 -0.80 -10.23
C SER A 328 -0.24 -1.47 -10.78
N PRO A 329 0.91 -1.36 -10.10
CA PRO A 329 2.14 -2.04 -10.50
C PRO A 329 1.93 -3.56 -10.43
N GLY A 330 2.73 -4.30 -11.18
CA GLY A 330 2.64 -5.76 -11.19
C GLY A 330 1.51 -6.34 -12.04
N PHE A 331 0.73 -5.54 -12.77
CA PHE A 331 -0.22 -6.05 -13.77
C PHE A 331 0.34 -5.97 -15.20
N VAL A 332 -0.01 -6.97 -16.01
CA VAL A 332 0.24 -7.05 -17.45
C VAL A 332 -1.07 -7.27 -18.19
N LEU A 333 -1.10 -6.87 -19.45
CA LEU A 333 -2.27 -7.08 -20.29
C LEU A 333 -2.19 -8.46 -20.96
N GLU A 334 -3.26 -9.23 -20.84
CA GLU A 334 -3.47 -10.45 -21.62
C GLU A 334 -4.65 -10.26 -22.58
N GLN A 335 -4.57 -10.97 -23.70
CA GLN A 335 -5.59 -10.94 -24.73
C GLN A 335 -5.96 -12.35 -25.19
N THR A 336 -7.21 -12.49 -25.66
CA THR A 336 -7.68 -13.69 -26.34
C THR A 336 -8.67 -13.32 -27.45
N GLY A 337 -8.66 -14.07 -28.54
CA GLY A 337 -9.57 -13.85 -29.67
C GLY A 337 -10.99 -14.40 -29.43
N GLN A 338 -11.17 -15.25 -28.42
CA GLN A 338 -12.43 -15.94 -28.16
C GLN A 338 -12.64 -16.16 -26.66
N LEU A 339 -13.87 -15.93 -26.19
CA LEU A 339 -14.34 -16.42 -24.90
C LEU A 339 -15.15 -17.70 -25.12
N GLY A 340 -14.61 -18.83 -24.72
CA GLY A 340 -15.32 -20.10 -24.59
C GLY A 340 -15.97 -20.24 -23.21
N SER A 341 -16.82 -21.26 -23.06
CA SER A 341 -17.46 -21.65 -21.79
C SER A 341 -16.51 -22.37 -20.82
N GLY A 342 -15.23 -22.54 -21.17
CA GLY A 342 -14.20 -23.22 -20.39
C GLY A 342 -12.91 -22.41 -20.25
N SER A 343 -11.77 -23.08 -20.08
CA SER A 343 -10.48 -22.39 -19.98
C SER A 343 -10.14 -21.69 -21.29
N ASN A 344 -10.00 -20.36 -21.22
CA ASN A 344 -9.63 -19.53 -22.36
C ASN A 344 -8.11 -19.48 -22.48
N ASN A 345 -7.58 -19.59 -23.70
CA ASN A 345 -6.16 -19.41 -23.95
C ASN A 345 -5.84 -17.91 -23.99
N TRP A 346 -5.43 -17.39 -22.84
CA TRP A 346 -4.97 -16.02 -22.68
C TRP A 346 -3.49 -15.95 -23.02
N VAL A 347 -3.11 -14.98 -23.84
CA VAL A 347 -1.73 -14.74 -24.23
C VAL A 347 -1.32 -13.35 -23.77
N LEU A 348 -0.12 -13.24 -23.21
CA LEU A 348 0.46 -11.95 -22.86
C LEU A 348 0.52 -11.05 -24.09
N SER A 349 0.05 -9.82 -23.94
CA SER A 349 0.30 -8.76 -24.91
C SER A 349 1.81 -8.59 -25.09
N ALA A 350 2.27 -8.52 -26.34
CA ALA A 350 3.67 -8.25 -26.64
C ALA A 350 4.12 -6.83 -26.21
N SER A 351 3.18 -5.89 -26.13
CA SER A 351 3.43 -4.54 -25.64
C SER A 351 3.36 -4.51 -24.11
N ALA A 352 4.47 -4.19 -23.47
CA ALA A 352 4.49 -3.87 -22.05
C ALA A 352 3.73 -2.56 -21.77
N PRO A 353 3.05 -2.44 -20.61
CA PRO A 353 2.45 -1.17 -20.21
C PRO A 353 3.53 -0.10 -20.03
N VAL A 354 3.23 1.09 -20.55
CA VAL A 354 4.01 2.31 -20.34
C VAL A 354 3.19 3.25 -19.49
N LEU A 355 3.81 3.88 -18.49
CA LEU A 355 3.16 4.90 -17.69
C LEU A 355 3.02 6.19 -18.53
N GLN A 356 1.79 6.69 -18.70
CA GLN A 356 1.50 7.98 -19.31
C GLN A 356 0.61 8.78 -18.38
N GLY A 357 1.18 9.81 -17.74
CA GLY A 357 0.52 10.50 -16.64
C GLY A 357 0.18 9.51 -15.52
N ALA A 358 -1.08 9.49 -15.10
CA ALA A 358 -1.57 8.61 -14.06
C ALA A 358 -2.12 7.26 -14.55
N SER A 359 -1.96 6.92 -15.83
CA SER A 359 -2.46 5.66 -16.39
C SER A 359 -1.33 4.76 -16.88
N ASN A 360 -1.48 3.47 -16.62
CA ASN A 360 -0.77 2.45 -17.36
C ASN A 360 -1.42 2.33 -18.74
N VAL A 361 -0.63 2.42 -19.81
CA VAL A 361 -1.12 2.43 -21.19
C VAL A 361 -0.45 1.32 -21.98
N VAL A 362 -1.26 0.50 -22.65
CA VAL A 362 -0.82 -0.49 -23.62
C VAL A 362 -1.44 -0.15 -24.97
N THR A 363 -0.58 0.01 -25.98
CA THR A 363 -1.01 0.20 -27.37
C THR A 363 -0.94 -1.13 -28.10
N LEU A 364 -2.07 -1.59 -28.61
CA LEU A 364 -2.21 -2.81 -29.40
C LEU A 364 -2.60 -2.45 -30.83
N PRO A 365 -1.89 -2.94 -31.86
CA PRO A 365 -2.35 -2.79 -33.24
C PRO A 365 -3.63 -3.61 -33.44
N VAL A 366 -4.60 -3.06 -34.16
CA VAL A 366 -5.81 -3.80 -34.58
C VAL A 366 -5.50 -4.50 -35.89
N ALA A 367 -5.60 -5.84 -35.90
CA ALA A 367 -5.31 -6.61 -37.11
C ALA A 367 -6.47 -6.51 -38.13
N PRO A 368 -6.20 -6.44 -39.45
CA PRO A 368 -7.26 -6.49 -40.46
C PRO A 368 -8.09 -7.77 -40.35
N GLY A 369 -9.41 -7.65 -40.24
CA GLY A 369 -10.33 -8.79 -40.11
C GLY A 369 -10.51 -9.32 -38.69
N GLU A 370 -9.93 -8.68 -37.69
CA GLU A 370 -10.09 -9.03 -36.28
C GLU A 370 -11.51 -8.67 -35.79
N ALA A 371 -12.35 -9.69 -35.60
CA ALA A 371 -13.76 -9.51 -35.24
C ALA A 371 -13.99 -9.30 -33.73
N SER A 372 -13.16 -9.88 -32.87
CA SER A 372 -13.29 -9.79 -31.41
C SER A 372 -11.95 -10.05 -30.73
N VAL A 373 -11.63 -9.21 -29.74
CA VAL A 373 -10.51 -9.43 -28.81
C VAL A 373 -10.99 -9.06 -27.44
N PHE A 374 -10.81 -9.99 -26.52
CA PHE A 374 -11.10 -9.83 -25.11
C PHE A 374 -9.80 -9.58 -24.38
N LEU A 375 -9.87 -8.71 -23.37
CA LEU A 375 -8.72 -8.20 -22.66
C LEU A 375 -8.92 -8.41 -21.16
N ARG A 376 -7.85 -8.75 -20.46
CA ARG A 376 -7.82 -8.75 -18.99
C ARG A 376 -6.47 -8.28 -18.49
N ALA A 377 -6.47 -7.66 -17.32
CA ALA A 377 -5.25 -7.49 -16.56
C ALA A 377 -4.96 -8.81 -15.84
N ARG A 378 -3.74 -9.33 -15.97
CA ARG A 378 -3.22 -10.43 -15.16
C ARG A 378 -2.12 -9.87 -14.27
N GLN A 379 -2.12 -10.25 -13.01
CA GLN A 379 -0.97 -10.04 -12.13
C GLN A 379 0.23 -10.81 -12.68
N ARG A 380 1.42 -10.19 -12.68
CA ARG A 380 2.66 -10.70 -13.32
C ARG A 380 3.08 -12.05 -12.79
#